data_AF-A0A291N469-F1
#
_entry.id   AF-A0A291N469-F1
#
_cell.length_a   1.000
_cell.length_b   1.000
_cell.length_c   1.000
_cell.angle_alpha   90.00
_cell.angle_beta   90.00
_cell.angle_gamma   90.00
#
_symmetry.space_group_name_H-M   'P 1'
#
loop_
_entity.id
_entity.type
_entity.pdbx_description
1 polymer ?
#
loop_
_entity_poly.entity_id
_entity_poly.type
_entity_poly.pdbx_seq_one_letter_code
_entity_poly.pdbx_strand_id
1 'polypeptide(L)'
;MLRPASAALLLTLSLIGCADDHRAERLKAAGPNPTLEKLMTVADAKAGARLFGTCAACHTSSAGGPDTGGPNLHGIYGQPIGQHSARFGYTAALRAKGGNWDDKALDAWIANPQRFVPGTKMQFSGIPDPLARADLITYLRSLSD
;
A
#
# COMPACT_ATOMS: atom_id res chain seq x y z
N MET A 1 -37.80 36.15 41.04
CA MET A 1 -38.50 35.32 40.03
C MET A 1 -37.57 35.10 38.86
N LEU A 2 -37.50 33.86 38.37
CA LEU A 2 -36.40 33.22 37.65
C LEU A 2 -36.10 33.80 36.25
N ARG A 3 -34.82 33.80 35.87
CA ARG A 3 -34.34 33.90 34.47
C ARG A 3 -34.41 32.49 33.84
N PRO A 4 -34.89 32.31 32.61
CA PRO A 4 -34.68 31.06 31.89
C PRO A 4 -33.32 31.12 31.16
N ALA A 5 -32.47 30.13 31.43
CA ALA A 5 -31.27 29.85 30.66
C ALA A 5 -31.66 28.98 29.46
N SER A 6 -31.49 29.51 28.25
CA SER A 6 -31.64 28.75 27.01
C SER A 6 -30.49 27.76 26.88
N ALA A 7 -30.83 26.47 26.96
CA ALA A 7 -29.92 25.37 26.65
C ALA A 7 -29.72 25.29 25.13
N ALA A 8 -28.52 25.60 24.65
CA ALA A 8 -28.10 25.33 23.30
C ALA A 8 -27.72 23.84 23.19
N LEU A 9 -28.59 23.05 22.56
CA LEU A 9 -28.36 21.65 22.24
C LEU A 9 -27.36 21.58 21.08
N LEU A 10 -26.07 21.37 21.38
CA LEU A 10 -25.03 21.09 20.39
C LEU A 10 -25.24 19.67 19.86
N LEU A 11 -25.94 19.56 18.73
CA LEU A 11 -26.03 18.34 17.93
C LEU A 11 -24.67 18.09 17.29
N THR A 12 -23.81 17.30 17.95
CA THR A 12 -22.60 16.78 17.32
C THR A 12 -22.99 15.67 16.36
N LEU A 13 -23.21 16.05 15.11
CA LEU A 13 -23.42 15.13 13.99
C LEU A 13 -22.11 14.35 13.78
N SER A 14 -21.93 13.27 14.53
CA SER A 14 -20.89 12.27 14.25
C SER A 14 -21.33 11.52 13.01
N LEU A 15 -20.92 12.05 11.85
CA LEU A 15 -20.91 11.36 10.57
C LEU A 15 -19.96 10.17 10.68
N ILE A 16 -20.40 9.07 11.30
CA ILE A 16 -19.72 7.78 11.21
C ILE A 16 -20.00 7.26 9.79
N GLY A 17 -19.25 7.79 8.84
CA GLY A 17 -19.25 7.37 7.45
C GLY A 17 -18.46 6.08 7.31
N CYS A 18 -19.06 5.09 6.65
CA CYS A 18 -18.51 3.75 6.38
C CYS A 18 -17.26 3.74 5.45
N ALA A 19 -16.48 4.82 5.39
CA ALA A 19 -15.38 5.01 4.45
C ALA A 19 -14.03 5.35 5.10
N ASP A 20 -14.00 5.78 6.37
CA ASP A 20 -12.74 6.11 7.02
C ASP A 20 -12.11 4.84 7.61
N ASP A 21 -11.00 4.42 7.02
CA ASP A 21 -10.05 3.45 7.58
C ASP A 21 -9.27 4.01 8.78
N HIS A 22 -9.89 4.93 9.53
CA HIS A 22 -9.30 5.63 10.65
C HIS A 22 -7.92 6.22 10.35
N ARG A 23 -7.68 6.65 9.09
CA ARG A 23 -6.37 7.12 8.64
C ARG A 23 -5.83 8.26 9.50
N ALA A 24 -6.67 9.21 9.91
CA ALA A 24 -6.25 10.34 10.73
C ALA A 24 -5.71 9.87 12.09
N GLU A 25 -6.39 8.91 12.71
CA GLU A 25 -5.99 8.30 13.97
C GLU A 25 -4.70 7.49 13.81
N ARG A 26 -4.56 6.73 12.71
CA ARG A 26 -3.35 5.97 12.39
C ARG A 26 -2.13 6.89 12.22
N LEU A 27 -2.28 7.99 11.48
CA LEU A 27 -1.22 9.01 11.35
C LEU A 27 -0.89 9.67 12.68
N LYS A 28 -1.89 10.00 13.50
CA LYS A 28 -1.66 10.53 14.85
C LYS A 28 -0.89 9.56 15.73
N ALA A 29 -1.21 8.26 15.66
CA ALA A 29 -0.51 7.20 16.39
C ALA A 29 0.93 6.95 15.86
N ALA A 30 1.17 7.21 14.57
CA ALA A 30 2.49 7.17 13.96
C ALA A 30 3.40 8.32 14.46
N GLY A 31 2.82 9.47 14.80
CA GLY A 31 3.56 10.68 15.17
C GLY A 31 3.99 11.51 13.96
N PRO A 32 4.65 12.66 14.17
CA PRO A 32 5.08 13.54 13.10
C PRO A 32 6.26 12.93 12.30
N ASN A 33 6.20 13.06 10.97
CA ASN A 33 7.23 12.55 10.03
C ASN A 33 7.69 11.11 10.35
N PRO A 34 6.75 10.15 10.41
CA PRO A 34 7.04 8.81 10.89
C PRO A 34 7.98 8.05 9.95
N THR A 35 8.82 7.18 10.51
CA THR A 35 9.64 6.24 9.74
C THR A 35 8.76 5.16 9.10
N LEU A 36 9.28 4.46 8.08
CA LEU A 36 8.59 3.31 7.49
C LEU A 36 8.25 2.26 8.56
N GLU A 37 9.19 1.93 9.45
CA GLU A 37 8.94 0.99 10.55
C GLU A 37 7.73 1.41 11.39
N LYS A 38 7.67 2.70 11.76
CA LYS A 38 6.54 3.22 12.53
C LYS A 38 5.23 3.17 11.75
N LEU A 39 5.26 3.47 10.45
CA LEU A 39 4.10 3.38 9.58
C LEU A 39 3.59 1.94 9.43
N MET A 40 4.50 0.96 9.31
CA MET A 40 4.13 -0.46 9.25
C MET A 40 3.39 -0.93 10.52
N THR A 41 3.64 -0.34 11.68
CA THR A 41 2.89 -0.67 12.93
C THR A 41 1.44 -0.17 12.93
N VAL A 42 1.09 0.77 12.05
CA VAL A 42 -0.26 1.36 11.93
C VAL A 42 -0.86 1.16 10.54
N ALA A 43 -0.23 0.33 9.71
CA ALA A 43 -0.71 0.05 8.36
C ALA A 43 -1.95 -0.85 8.39
N ASP A 44 -2.85 -0.66 7.44
CA ASP A 44 -4.12 -1.38 7.34
C ASP A 44 -4.23 -2.13 6.00
N ALA A 45 -4.37 -3.45 6.08
CA ALA A 45 -4.47 -4.31 4.89
C ALA A 45 -5.72 -4.03 4.05
N LYS A 46 -6.84 -3.60 4.65
CA LYS A 46 -8.08 -3.29 3.92
C LYS A 46 -7.92 -2.00 3.13
N ALA A 47 -7.24 -1.00 3.69
CA ALA A 47 -6.83 0.21 2.99
C ALA A 47 -5.90 -0.12 1.82
N GLY A 48 -4.92 -0.99 2.04
CA GLY A 48 -4.04 -1.50 0.99
C GLY A 48 -4.79 -2.23 -0.12
N ALA A 49 -5.76 -3.08 0.23
CA ALA A 49 -6.59 -3.81 -0.72
C ALA A 49 -7.41 -2.86 -1.62
N ARG A 50 -7.95 -1.77 -1.07
CA ARG A 50 -8.62 -0.73 -1.87
C ARG A 50 -7.63 -0.03 -2.79
N LEU A 51 -6.45 0.30 -2.28
CA LEU A 51 -5.40 0.97 -3.05
C LEU A 51 -4.86 0.09 -4.20
N PHE A 52 -4.87 -1.25 -4.04
CA PHE A 52 -4.48 -2.19 -5.08
C PHE A 52 -5.27 -2.03 -6.39
N GLY A 53 -6.44 -1.37 -6.37
CA GLY A 53 -7.16 -0.97 -7.58
C GLY A 53 -6.29 -0.18 -8.58
N THR A 54 -5.28 0.58 -8.12
CA THR A 54 -4.31 1.26 -9.00
C THR A 54 -3.34 0.29 -9.71
N CYS A 55 -3.13 -0.89 -9.14
CA CYS A 55 -2.26 -1.95 -9.66
C CYS A 55 -3.03 -2.94 -10.55
N ALA A 56 -4.34 -3.06 -10.34
CA ALA A 56 -5.20 -4.11 -10.91
C ALA A 56 -5.31 -4.08 -12.44
N ALA A 57 -5.00 -2.95 -13.08
CA ALA A 57 -4.94 -2.86 -14.55
C ALA A 57 -3.85 -3.76 -15.15
N CYS A 58 -2.77 -4.00 -14.40
CA CYS A 58 -1.60 -4.75 -14.87
C CYS A 58 -1.30 -5.98 -14.01
N HIS A 59 -1.85 -6.11 -12.81
CA HIS A 59 -1.52 -7.19 -11.89
C HIS A 59 -2.76 -7.89 -11.38
N THR A 60 -2.66 -9.21 -11.25
CA THR A 60 -3.62 -10.04 -10.52
C THR A 60 -3.07 -10.36 -9.13
N SER A 61 -3.95 -10.64 -8.16
CA SER A 61 -3.58 -10.90 -6.75
C SER A 61 -4.09 -12.23 -6.18
N SER A 62 -4.91 -12.97 -6.93
CA SER A 62 -5.41 -14.28 -6.51
C SER A 62 -4.36 -15.37 -6.71
N ALA A 63 -4.34 -16.36 -5.81
CA ALA A 63 -3.49 -17.54 -5.93
C ALA A 63 -3.67 -18.23 -7.28
N GLY A 64 -2.57 -18.49 -7.98
CA GLY A 64 -2.59 -19.13 -9.31
C GLY A 64 -3.18 -18.26 -10.43
N GLY A 65 -3.44 -16.97 -10.17
CA GLY A 65 -3.93 -16.04 -11.17
C GLY A 65 -2.96 -15.85 -12.35
N PRO A 66 -3.45 -15.39 -13.51
CA PRO A 66 -2.62 -15.20 -14.69
C PRO A 66 -1.70 -13.98 -14.54
N ASP A 67 -0.55 -14.05 -15.21
CA ASP A 67 0.24 -12.85 -15.52
C ASP A 67 -0.49 -12.06 -16.63
N THR A 68 -0.52 -10.73 -16.54
CA THR A 68 -1.17 -9.85 -17.52
C THR A 68 -0.19 -8.80 -18.05
N GLY A 69 -0.44 -7.51 -17.84
CA GLY A 69 0.54 -6.44 -18.14
C GLY A 69 1.77 -6.49 -17.23
N GLY A 70 1.62 -7.11 -16.06
CA GLY A 70 2.62 -7.42 -15.05
C GLY A 70 2.40 -8.85 -14.50
N PRO A 71 3.34 -9.37 -13.70
CA PRO A 71 3.19 -10.69 -13.09
C PRO A 71 2.05 -10.71 -12.07
N ASN A 72 1.48 -11.89 -11.81
CA ASN A 72 0.67 -12.11 -10.62
C ASN A 72 1.49 -11.76 -9.35
N LEU A 73 0.82 -11.18 -8.35
CA LEU A 73 1.45 -10.68 -7.12
C LEU A 73 1.06 -11.50 -5.88
N HIS A 74 0.33 -12.60 -6.03
CA HIS A 74 0.05 -13.49 -4.91
C HIS A 74 1.35 -14.17 -4.44
N GLY A 75 1.65 -14.14 -3.15
CA GLY A 75 2.89 -14.72 -2.62
C GLY A 75 4.15 -13.94 -2.98
N ILE A 76 4.05 -12.67 -3.39
CA ILE A 76 5.20 -11.88 -3.82
C ILE A 76 6.14 -11.50 -2.67
N TYR A 77 5.64 -11.40 -1.43
CA TYR A 77 6.44 -10.96 -0.30
C TYR A 77 7.53 -12.00 0.02
N GLY A 78 8.74 -11.51 0.28
CA GLY A 78 9.92 -12.34 0.52
C GLY A 78 10.51 -13.00 -0.73
N GLN A 79 9.86 -12.91 -1.90
CA GLN A 79 10.34 -13.54 -3.13
C GLN A 79 11.50 -12.76 -3.76
N PRO A 80 12.38 -13.43 -4.54
CA PRO A 80 13.45 -12.75 -5.25
C PRO A 80 12.91 -11.75 -6.28
N ILE A 81 13.54 -10.57 -6.33
CA ILE A 81 13.15 -9.49 -7.23
C ILE A 81 13.31 -9.93 -8.70
N GLY A 82 12.24 -9.71 -9.49
CA GLY A 82 12.24 -9.99 -10.93
C GLY A 82 12.25 -11.48 -11.30
N GLN A 83 11.88 -12.37 -10.38
CA GLN A 83 11.99 -13.83 -10.58
C GLN A 83 10.78 -14.62 -10.08
N HIS A 84 9.74 -13.95 -9.59
CA HIS A 84 8.58 -14.60 -8.97
C HIS A 84 7.81 -15.52 -9.93
N SER A 85 7.51 -15.06 -11.15
CA SER A 85 6.87 -15.89 -12.18
C SER A 85 7.85 -16.25 -13.29
N ALA A 86 8.18 -17.53 -13.45
CA ALA A 86 9.00 -18.00 -14.56
C ALA A 86 8.35 -17.75 -15.95
N ARG A 87 7.04 -17.49 -15.99
CA ARG A 87 6.29 -17.23 -17.23
C ARG A 87 6.28 -15.76 -17.64
N PHE A 88 6.64 -14.85 -16.74
CA PHE A 88 6.62 -13.42 -17.00
C PHE A 88 7.96 -12.93 -17.57
N GLY A 89 7.87 -12.13 -18.64
CA GLY A 89 9.03 -11.53 -19.32
C GLY A 89 9.61 -10.31 -18.57
N TYR A 90 10.25 -10.53 -17.43
CA TYR A 90 10.90 -9.45 -16.66
C TYR A 90 11.99 -8.74 -17.47
N THR A 91 12.19 -7.44 -17.22
CA THR A 91 13.34 -6.72 -17.79
C THR A 91 14.65 -7.23 -17.22
N ALA A 92 15.72 -7.18 -18.03
CA ALA A 92 17.07 -7.52 -17.57
C ALA A 92 17.47 -6.68 -16.34
N ALA A 93 17.13 -5.40 -16.33
CA ALA A 93 17.39 -4.49 -15.21
C ALA A 93 16.72 -4.95 -13.90
N LEU A 94 15.46 -5.38 -13.95
CA LEU A 94 14.76 -5.85 -12.75
C LEU A 94 15.31 -7.19 -12.25
N ARG A 95 15.65 -8.11 -13.17
CA ARG A 95 16.30 -9.38 -12.80
C ARG A 95 17.66 -9.17 -12.15
N ALA A 96 18.43 -8.19 -12.63
CA ALA A 96 19.76 -7.87 -12.12
C ALA A 96 19.76 -7.12 -10.77
N LYS A 97 18.61 -6.60 -10.32
CA LYS A 97 18.50 -5.82 -9.08
C LYS A 97 18.95 -6.62 -7.84
N GLY A 98 18.71 -7.93 -7.85
CA GLY A 98 19.03 -8.82 -6.73
C GLY A 98 18.19 -8.55 -5.48
N GLY A 99 18.38 -9.39 -4.46
CA GLY A 99 17.63 -9.31 -3.21
C GLY A 99 16.19 -9.82 -3.33
N ASN A 100 15.44 -9.62 -2.23
CA ASN A 100 14.07 -10.09 -2.08
C ASN A 100 13.12 -8.90 -1.84
N TRP A 101 11.84 -9.11 -2.10
CA TRP A 101 10.79 -8.15 -1.77
C TRP A 101 10.51 -8.12 -0.27
N ASP A 102 11.16 -7.20 0.43
CA ASP A 102 10.84 -6.85 1.83
C ASP A 102 10.14 -5.48 1.93
N ASP A 103 9.81 -5.04 3.14
CA ASP A 103 9.12 -3.77 3.38
C ASP A 103 9.89 -2.58 2.77
N LYS A 104 11.22 -2.57 2.85
CA LYS A 104 12.05 -1.45 2.35
C LYS A 104 12.13 -1.45 0.83
N ALA A 105 12.34 -2.62 0.22
CA ALA A 105 12.40 -2.78 -1.22
C ALA A 105 11.06 -2.44 -1.86
N LEU A 106 9.95 -2.90 -1.27
CA LEU A 106 8.61 -2.58 -1.75
C LEU A 106 8.28 -1.09 -1.55
N ASP A 107 8.62 -0.48 -0.41
CA ASP A 107 8.40 0.95 -0.19
C ASP A 107 9.12 1.80 -1.25
N ALA A 108 10.41 1.51 -1.49
CA ALA A 108 11.20 2.22 -2.50
C ALA A 108 10.71 1.96 -3.93
N TRP A 109 10.33 0.73 -4.25
CA TRP A 109 9.78 0.36 -5.56
C TRP A 109 8.45 1.06 -5.84
N ILE A 110 7.51 1.01 -4.90
CA ILE A 110 6.17 1.59 -5.04
C ILE A 110 6.24 3.12 -5.00
N ALA A 111 7.20 3.71 -4.28
CA ALA A 111 7.40 5.16 -4.28
C ALA A 111 7.81 5.69 -5.66
N ASN A 112 8.72 4.98 -6.35
CA ASN A 112 9.16 5.34 -7.70
C ASN A 112 9.88 4.16 -8.40
N PRO A 113 9.18 3.37 -9.23
CA PRO A 113 9.77 2.20 -9.87
C PRO A 113 10.96 2.51 -10.77
N GLN A 114 10.86 3.58 -11.56
CA GLN A 114 11.93 4.01 -12.49
C GLN A 114 13.19 4.46 -11.75
N ARG A 115 13.05 5.04 -10.55
CA ARG A 115 14.19 5.40 -9.70
C ARG A 115 14.80 4.18 -9.02
N PHE A 116 13.98 3.24 -8.57
CA PHE A 116 14.45 2.05 -7.88
C PHE A 116 15.16 1.06 -8.83
N VAL A 117 14.62 0.89 -10.04
CA VAL A 117 15.26 0.12 -11.14
C VAL A 117 15.11 0.92 -12.45
N PRO A 118 16.14 1.68 -12.82
CA PRO A 118 16.19 2.35 -14.12
C PRO A 118 16.08 1.33 -15.26
N GLY A 119 15.21 1.61 -16.24
CA GLY A 119 14.96 0.69 -17.37
C GLY A 119 13.95 -0.42 -17.07
N THR A 120 13.23 -0.36 -15.95
CA THR A 120 12.02 -1.16 -15.78
C THR A 120 10.95 -0.77 -16.80
N LYS A 121 10.13 -1.73 -17.23
CA LYS A 121 8.96 -1.50 -18.09
C LYS A 121 7.67 -1.23 -17.31
N MET A 122 7.72 -1.27 -15.98
CA MET A 122 6.58 -0.89 -15.14
C MET A 122 6.40 0.63 -15.23
N GLN A 123 5.46 1.06 -16.08
CA GLN A 123 5.10 2.47 -16.24
C GLN A 123 4.10 2.88 -15.16
N PHE A 124 4.64 3.17 -13.98
CA PHE A 124 3.86 3.63 -12.84
C PHE A 124 4.55 4.84 -12.22
N SER A 125 3.80 5.92 -11.98
CA SER A 125 4.33 7.18 -11.44
C SER A 125 4.82 7.07 -10.00
N GLY A 126 4.35 6.05 -9.28
CA GLY A 126 4.61 5.84 -7.87
C GLY A 126 3.53 6.44 -6.97
N ILE A 127 3.57 6.04 -5.69
CA ILE A 127 2.67 6.50 -4.63
C ILE A 127 3.46 7.39 -3.66
N PRO A 128 3.24 8.72 -3.62
CA PRO A 128 4.05 9.62 -2.82
C PRO A 128 3.80 9.49 -1.31
N ASP A 129 2.56 9.17 -0.92
CA ASP A 129 2.16 9.04 0.47
C ASP A 129 2.74 7.78 1.13
N PRO A 130 3.59 7.92 2.17
CA PRO A 130 4.24 6.77 2.79
C PRO A 130 3.27 5.88 3.58
N LEU A 131 2.18 6.41 4.15
CA LEU A 131 1.20 5.56 4.83
C LEU A 131 0.42 4.71 3.82
N ALA A 132 0.02 5.28 2.69
CA ALA A 132 -0.62 4.53 1.61
C ALA A 132 0.29 3.40 1.08
N ARG A 133 1.60 3.64 0.97
CA ARG A 133 2.54 2.57 0.61
C ARG A 133 2.62 1.49 1.67
N ALA A 134 2.71 1.85 2.95
CA ALA A 134 2.70 0.89 4.06
C ALA A 134 1.41 0.05 4.10
N ASP A 135 0.26 0.66 3.83
CA ASP A 135 -1.04 -0.01 3.70
C ASP A 135 -0.99 -1.05 2.56
N LEU A 136 -0.49 -0.66 1.37
CA LEU A 136 -0.35 -1.56 0.23
C LEU A 136 0.64 -2.70 0.48
N ILE A 137 1.78 -2.44 1.14
CA ILE A 137 2.76 -3.47 1.50
C ILE A 137 2.12 -4.47 2.46
N THR A 138 1.39 -3.99 3.47
CA THR A 138 0.66 -4.85 4.42
C THR A 138 -0.38 -5.72 3.71
N TYR A 139 -1.07 -5.18 2.70
CA TYR A 139 -1.94 -5.99 1.85
C TYR A 139 -1.16 -7.06 1.06
N LEU A 140 -0.05 -6.72 0.41
CA LEU A 140 0.76 -7.71 -0.33
C LEU A 140 1.32 -8.82 0.59
N ARG A 141 1.66 -8.48 1.85
CA ARG A 141 2.04 -9.47 2.87
C ARG A 141 0.90 -10.45 3.15
N SER A 142 -0.32 -9.94 3.33
CA SER A 142 -1.51 -10.79 3.55
C SER A 142 -1.86 -11.72 2.37
N LEU A 143 -1.31 -11.47 1.17
CA LEU A 143 -1.42 -12.37 0.02
C LEU A 143 -0.31 -13.43 -0.04
N SER A 144 0.59 -13.43 0.94
CA SER A 144 1.79 -14.27 0.96
C SER A 144 1.91 -15.13 2.22
N ASP A 145 0.93 -15.02 3.12
CA ASP A 145 0.79 -15.81 4.35
C ASP A 145 0.02 -17.12 4.12
#